data_AF-W9DJG9-F1
#
_entry.id   AF-W9DJG9-F1
#
_cell.length_a   1.000
_cell.length_b   1.000
_cell.length_c   1.000
_cell.angle_alpha   90.00
_cell.angle_beta   90.00
_cell.angle_gamma   90.00
#
_symmetry.space_group_name_H-M   'P 1'
#
loop_
_entity.id
_entity.type
_entity.pdbx_description
1 polymer ?
#
loop_
_entity_poly.entity_id
_entity_poly.type
_entity_poly.pdbx_seq_one_letter_code
_entity_poly.pdbx_strand_id
1 'polypeptide(L)'
;MGASLEIDVDRSSVAMGDDVESHARRMTLTAGTALSVVLEAAAPEVGSRGWSWLAVVDELVVAVWSVDHGVQMLVDDLPVTADNVPRQIFYRYFRQIDPAWLHRRLADGAEAHFTDLEREYRPIGDRRREEEERRREREIRARCLTVVCAAALHELGAVFDLHNDRMARFDLFGSSWRVRRSDTMTVTDCGQNRFLSSIRPAAVAECWLVAAVGQRARQVRGLPPVPDDPVVPAPDLKPMGAGVFGEPRWTTSGEPVVQLTGDDAVRAYRLSAGRSMTEIVRLLTAG
;
A
#
# COMPACT_ATOMS: atom_id res chain seq x y z
N MET A 1 -38.59 0.15 -32.75
CA MET A 1 -37.15 0.46 -32.84
C MET A 1 -36.93 1.72 -32.03
N GLY A 2 -36.24 1.63 -30.90
CA GLY A 2 -35.97 2.78 -30.04
C GLY A 2 -34.99 3.74 -30.69
N ALA A 3 -35.10 5.03 -30.40
CA ALA A 3 -34.14 6.03 -30.86
C ALA A 3 -32.74 5.72 -30.26
N SER A 4 -31.71 5.87 -31.07
CA SER A 4 -30.31 5.72 -30.66
C SER A 4 -29.82 7.04 -30.07
N LEU A 5 -29.26 7.02 -28.88
CA LEU A 5 -28.74 8.18 -28.16
C LEU A 5 -27.22 8.03 -27.99
N GLU A 6 -26.48 9.13 -28.06
CA GLU A 6 -25.02 9.16 -27.85
C GLU A 6 -24.69 9.91 -26.55
N ILE A 7 -23.73 9.37 -25.79
CA ILE A 7 -23.22 9.96 -24.55
C ILE A 7 -21.70 9.94 -24.57
N ASP A 8 -21.06 11.01 -24.11
CA ASP A 8 -19.62 11.04 -23.84
C ASP A 8 -19.33 10.43 -22.45
N VAL A 9 -18.39 9.48 -22.40
CA VAL A 9 -18.01 8.76 -21.18
C VAL A 9 -16.52 8.95 -20.93
N ASP A 10 -16.13 9.25 -19.70
CA ASP A 10 -14.73 9.41 -19.30
C ASP A 10 -14.52 9.03 -17.82
N ARG A 11 -13.27 8.97 -17.36
CA ARG A 11 -12.93 8.62 -15.98
C ARG A 11 -11.64 9.28 -15.49
N SER A 12 -11.49 9.37 -14.17
CA SER A 12 -10.21 9.71 -13.54
C SER A 12 -9.14 8.65 -13.81
N SER A 13 -7.90 9.11 -13.91
CA SER A 13 -6.70 8.27 -13.90
C SER A 13 -6.49 7.66 -12.50
N VAL A 14 -6.05 6.40 -12.44
CA VAL A 14 -5.83 5.68 -11.17
C VAL A 14 -4.36 5.66 -10.72
N ALA A 15 -3.43 5.89 -11.64
CA ALA A 15 -1.99 5.90 -11.40
C ALA A 15 -1.25 6.75 -12.45
N MET A 16 0.02 7.06 -12.22
CA MET A 16 0.86 7.72 -13.21
C MET A 16 0.98 6.85 -14.47
N GLY A 17 0.71 7.45 -15.63
CA GLY A 17 0.80 6.80 -16.93
C GLY A 17 -0.45 6.00 -17.33
N ASP A 18 -1.49 6.00 -16.50
CA ASP A 18 -2.82 5.49 -16.89
C ASP A 18 -3.41 6.36 -18.02
N ASP A 19 -3.14 7.65 -18.00
CA ASP A 19 -3.61 8.68 -18.94
C ASP A 19 -2.67 8.95 -20.12
N VAL A 20 -1.79 8.01 -20.47
CA VAL A 20 -0.99 8.11 -21.72
C VAL A 20 -1.92 8.18 -22.94
N GLU A 21 -3.05 7.48 -22.87
CA GLU A 21 -4.15 7.60 -23.82
C GLU A 21 -5.39 8.12 -23.09
N SER A 22 -6.18 8.94 -23.79
CA SER A 22 -7.44 9.46 -23.24
C SER A 22 -8.41 8.32 -22.92
N HIS A 23 -9.08 8.40 -21.77
CA HIS A 23 -10.15 7.47 -21.43
C HIS A 23 -11.50 7.87 -22.02
N ALA A 24 -11.59 9.07 -22.61
CA ALA A 24 -12.81 9.58 -23.19
C ALA A 24 -13.25 8.74 -24.39
N ARG A 25 -14.49 8.25 -24.34
CA ARG A 25 -15.11 7.46 -25.41
C ARG A 25 -16.57 7.86 -25.59
N ARG A 26 -17.12 7.58 -26.76
CA ARG A 26 -18.56 7.68 -27.00
C ARG A 26 -19.23 6.35 -26.79
N MET A 27 -20.40 6.40 -26.16
CA MET A 27 -21.27 5.24 -25.97
C MET A 27 -22.62 5.51 -26.64
N THR A 28 -23.11 4.51 -27.36
CA THR A 28 -24.45 4.54 -27.96
C THR A 28 -25.39 3.66 -27.14
N LEU A 29 -26.60 4.14 -26.88
CA LEU A 29 -27.62 3.39 -26.14
C LEU A 29 -29.00 3.53 -26.76
N THR A 30 -29.90 2.61 -26.38
CA THR A 30 -31.29 2.64 -26.81
C THR A 30 -32.13 3.46 -25.83
N ALA A 31 -32.90 4.43 -26.33
CA ALA A 31 -33.86 5.16 -25.50
C ALA A 31 -34.80 4.21 -24.75
N GLY A 32 -35.10 4.53 -23.48
CA GLY A 32 -35.86 3.72 -22.53
C GLY A 32 -34.99 2.84 -21.62
N THR A 33 -33.67 2.80 -21.81
CA THR A 33 -32.75 2.07 -20.92
C THR A 33 -32.67 2.77 -19.57
N ALA A 34 -32.76 2.03 -18.46
CA ALA A 34 -32.61 2.57 -17.11
C ALA A 34 -31.23 3.19 -16.91
N LEU A 35 -31.14 4.31 -16.18
CA LEU A 35 -29.87 5.01 -15.95
C LEU A 35 -28.83 4.09 -15.30
N SER A 36 -29.23 3.26 -14.34
CA SER A 36 -28.33 2.28 -13.70
C SER A 36 -27.66 1.33 -14.70
N VAL A 37 -28.41 0.86 -15.70
CA VAL A 37 -27.91 -0.02 -16.77
C VAL A 37 -26.97 0.74 -17.70
N VAL A 38 -27.29 2.00 -18.01
CA VAL A 38 -26.39 2.88 -18.78
C VAL A 38 -25.08 3.10 -18.04
N LEU A 39 -25.14 3.38 -16.73
CA LEU A 39 -23.95 3.57 -15.89
C LEU A 39 -23.10 2.29 -15.85
N GLU A 40 -23.71 1.12 -15.64
CA GLU A 40 -22.97 -0.15 -15.61
C GLU A 40 -22.27 -0.43 -16.95
N ALA A 41 -22.91 -0.12 -18.09
CA ALA A 41 -22.28 -0.25 -19.41
C ALA A 41 -21.16 0.80 -19.65
N ALA A 42 -21.28 1.96 -19.02
CA ALA A 42 -20.28 3.03 -19.04
C ALA A 42 -19.15 2.83 -18.02
N ALA A 43 -19.20 1.78 -17.20
CA ALA A 43 -18.28 1.59 -16.07
C ALA A 43 -16.79 1.60 -16.47
N PRO A 44 -15.89 2.01 -15.57
CA PRO A 44 -14.45 1.97 -15.79
C PRO A 44 -13.97 0.56 -16.13
N GLU A 45 -13.16 0.44 -17.18
CA GLU A 45 -12.49 -0.82 -17.56
C GLU A 45 -11.42 -1.26 -16.54
N VAL A 46 -11.04 -0.35 -15.64
CA VAL A 46 -10.10 -0.60 -14.56
C VAL A 46 -10.87 -0.83 -13.26
N GLY A 47 -10.88 -2.09 -12.81
CA GLY A 47 -11.57 -2.50 -11.60
C GLY A 47 -10.69 -3.36 -10.71
N SER A 48 -10.46 -2.92 -9.48
CA SER A 48 -9.95 -3.78 -8.41
C SER A 48 -10.98 -3.84 -7.29
N ARG A 49 -11.01 -4.97 -6.58
CA ARG A 49 -11.87 -5.11 -5.40
C ARG A 49 -11.46 -4.10 -4.33
N GLY A 50 -12.45 -3.54 -3.65
CA GLY A 50 -12.31 -2.50 -2.64
C GLY A 50 -12.07 -1.10 -3.20
N TRP A 51 -12.10 -0.92 -4.53
CA TRP A 51 -12.02 0.41 -5.14
C TRP A 51 -13.41 0.99 -5.35
N SER A 52 -13.57 2.27 -5.05
CA SER A 52 -14.83 2.99 -5.25
C SER A 52 -14.70 4.08 -6.31
N TRP A 53 -15.79 4.27 -7.04
CA TRP A 53 -15.94 5.30 -8.06
C TRP A 53 -17.27 6.01 -7.86
N LEU A 54 -17.29 7.32 -8.11
CA LEU A 54 -18.54 8.08 -8.21
C LEU A 54 -18.89 8.25 -9.69
N ALA A 55 -20.09 7.84 -10.06
CA ALA A 55 -20.65 8.15 -11.36
C ALA A 55 -21.24 9.57 -11.31
N VAL A 56 -20.67 10.46 -12.12
CA VAL A 56 -21.12 11.85 -12.25
C VAL A 56 -21.78 12.01 -13.61
N VAL A 57 -23.06 12.39 -13.62
CA VAL A 57 -23.85 12.67 -14.82
C VAL A 57 -24.11 14.16 -14.87
N ASP A 58 -23.61 14.84 -15.91
CA ASP A 58 -23.80 16.28 -16.10
C ASP A 58 -23.55 17.10 -14.81
N GLU A 59 -22.40 16.84 -14.17
CA GLU A 59 -21.94 17.40 -12.88
C GLU A 59 -22.69 16.94 -11.61
N LEU A 60 -23.73 16.12 -11.72
CA LEU A 60 -24.44 15.54 -10.59
C LEU A 60 -23.89 14.16 -10.23
N VAL A 61 -23.59 13.93 -8.96
CA VAL A 61 -23.26 12.58 -8.47
C VAL A 61 -24.54 11.75 -8.38
N VAL A 62 -24.64 10.72 -9.23
CA VAL A 62 -25.87 9.91 -9.37
C VAL A 62 -25.75 8.51 -8.81
N ALA A 63 -24.53 7.98 -8.68
CA ALA A 63 -24.30 6.64 -8.15
C ALA A 63 -22.88 6.47 -7.58
N VAL A 64 -22.72 5.45 -6.75
CA VAL A 64 -21.42 4.84 -6.44
C VAL A 64 -21.30 3.55 -7.25
N TRP A 65 -20.14 3.31 -7.87
CA TRP A 65 -19.84 2.08 -8.57
C TRP A 65 -18.58 1.41 -7.98
N SER A 66 -18.62 0.08 -7.89
CA SER A 66 -17.43 -0.73 -7.61
C SER A 66 -17.58 -2.13 -8.22
N VAL A 67 -16.45 -2.82 -8.38
CA VAL A 67 -16.44 -4.24 -8.80
C VAL A 67 -17.19 -5.13 -7.81
N ASP A 68 -17.18 -4.77 -6.52
CA ASP A 68 -17.79 -5.58 -5.47
C ASP A 68 -19.32 -5.48 -5.42
N HIS A 69 -19.89 -4.35 -5.88
CA HIS A 69 -21.30 -4.03 -5.68
C HIS A 69 -22.06 -3.61 -6.96
N GLY A 70 -21.37 -3.39 -8.08
CA GLY A 70 -21.96 -2.80 -9.29
C GLY A 70 -22.41 -1.36 -9.06
N VAL A 71 -23.35 -0.88 -9.87
CA VAL A 71 -23.98 0.45 -9.68
C VAL A 71 -24.92 0.48 -8.47
N GLN A 72 -24.65 1.38 -7.53
CA GLN A 72 -25.53 1.73 -6.41
C GLN A 72 -26.04 3.17 -6.57
N MET A 73 -27.31 3.32 -6.94
CA MET A 73 -27.93 4.62 -7.23
C MET A 73 -28.08 5.50 -5.98
N LEU A 74 -27.88 6.80 -6.17
CA LEU A 74 -28.11 7.88 -5.19
C LEU A 74 -29.29 8.78 -5.58
N VAL A 75 -29.78 8.63 -6.81
CA VAL A 75 -30.96 9.31 -7.36
C VAL A 75 -31.94 8.27 -7.90
N ASP A 76 -33.15 8.69 -8.25
CA ASP A 76 -34.14 7.81 -8.87
C ASP A 76 -33.62 7.21 -10.19
N ASP A 77 -33.77 5.89 -10.34
CA ASP A 77 -33.34 5.16 -11.53
C ASP A 77 -34.36 5.28 -12.67
N LEU A 78 -34.37 6.45 -13.30
CA LEU A 78 -35.29 6.77 -14.38
C LEU A 78 -34.76 6.29 -15.74
N PRO A 79 -35.66 5.93 -16.68
CA PRO A 79 -35.25 5.61 -18.04
C PRO A 79 -34.69 6.84 -18.77
N VAL A 80 -33.62 6.62 -19.53
CA VAL A 80 -32.99 7.62 -20.38
C VAL A 80 -33.76 7.75 -21.69
N THR A 81 -34.22 8.94 -22.00
CA THR A 81 -34.98 9.32 -23.19
C THR A 81 -34.25 10.44 -23.94
N ALA A 82 -34.79 10.85 -25.10
CA ALA A 82 -34.21 11.96 -25.85
C ALA A 82 -34.27 13.31 -25.09
N ASP A 83 -35.20 13.45 -24.14
CA ASP A 83 -35.42 14.71 -23.40
C ASP A 83 -34.51 14.84 -22.17
N ASN A 84 -34.00 13.73 -21.65
CA ASN A 84 -33.17 13.68 -20.43
C ASN A 84 -31.86 12.89 -20.64
N VAL A 85 -31.41 12.75 -21.89
CA VAL A 85 -30.15 12.06 -22.20
C VAL A 85 -28.97 12.76 -21.52
N PRO A 86 -28.15 12.03 -20.73
CA PRO A 86 -26.90 12.56 -20.20
C PRO A 86 -26.01 13.06 -21.34
N ARG A 87 -25.43 14.25 -21.21
CA ARG A 87 -24.40 14.68 -22.18
C ARG A 87 -23.09 13.99 -21.86
N GLN A 88 -22.77 13.90 -20.57
CA GLN A 88 -21.53 13.32 -20.08
C GLN A 88 -21.75 12.42 -18.87
N ILE A 89 -21.06 11.27 -18.87
CA ILE A 89 -20.82 10.42 -17.70
C ILE A 89 -19.34 10.47 -17.37
N PHE A 90 -18.99 10.89 -16.16
CA PHE A 90 -17.61 10.90 -15.68
C PHE A 90 -17.47 10.06 -14.41
N TYR A 91 -16.54 9.11 -14.41
CA TYR A 91 -16.23 8.31 -13.22
C TYR A 91 -15.09 8.93 -12.41
N ARG A 92 -15.41 9.50 -11.24
CA ARG A 92 -14.42 10.04 -10.30
C ARG A 92 -13.88 8.92 -9.42
N TYR A 93 -12.55 8.73 -9.40
CA TYR A 93 -11.92 7.68 -8.59
C TYR A 93 -11.81 8.09 -7.11
N PHE A 94 -12.39 7.28 -6.22
CA PHE A 94 -12.41 7.50 -4.76
C PHE A 94 -11.51 6.54 -3.98
N ARG A 95 -10.56 5.91 -4.67
CA ARG A 95 -9.52 5.05 -4.09
C ARG A 95 -10.12 3.91 -3.28
N GLN A 96 -9.53 3.63 -2.11
CA GLN A 96 -9.85 2.50 -1.23
C GLN A 96 -10.87 2.87 -0.15
N ILE A 97 -11.72 3.86 -0.40
CA ILE A 97 -12.89 4.08 0.45
C ILE A 97 -13.88 2.95 0.17
N ASP A 98 -14.38 2.31 1.23
CA ASP A 98 -15.35 1.22 1.13
C ASP A 98 -16.60 1.69 0.38
N PRO A 99 -16.97 1.04 -0.75
CA PRO A 99 -18.05 1.52 -1.60
C PRO A 99 -19.40 1.57 -0.88
N ALA A 100 -19.70 0.59 -0.01
CA ALA A 100 -20.95 0.55 0.74
C ALA A 100 -21.03 1.65 1.81
N TRP A 101 -19.90 1.98 2.47
CA TRP A 101 -19.81 3.14 3.35
C TRP A 101 -19.98 4.45 2.57
N LEU A 102 -19.30 4.59 1.43
CA LEU A 102 -19.38 5.79 0.58
C LEU A 102 -20.80 6.03 0.09
N HIS A 103 -21.48 4.98 -0.41
CA HIS A 103 -22.87 5.04 -0.85
C HIS A 103 -23.80 5.54 0.27
N ARG A 104 -23.78 4.89 1.44
CA ARG A 104 -24.59 5.33 2.58
C ARG A 104 -24.30 6.78 2.96
N ARG A 105 -23.02 7.16 3.01
CA ARG A 105 -22.63 8.50 3.44
C ARG A 105 -23.14 9.59 2.49
N LEU A 106 -23.10 9.33 1.18
CA LEU A 106 -23.65 10.23 0.16
C LEU A 106 -25.18 10.22 0.14
N ALA A 107 -25.82 9.06 0.34
CA ALA A 107 -27.27 8.94 0.46
C ALA A 107 -27.82 9.72 1.67
N ASP A 108 -27.04 9.82 2.74
CA ASP A 108 -27.33 10.65 3.92
C ASP A 108 -27.09 12.17 3.68
N GLY A 109 -26.71 12.56 2.45
CA GLY A 109 -26.56 13.95 2.03
C GLY A 109 -25.17 14.56 2.23
N ALA A 110 -24.13 13.76 2.46
CA ALA A 110 -22.76 14.27 2.51
C ALA A 110 -22.30 14.79 1.14
N GLU A 111 -21.48 15.85 1.13
CA GLU A 111 -20.86 16.34 -0.10
C GLU A 111 -19.82 15.35 -0.64
N ALA A 112 -19.74 15.21 -1.95
CA ALA A 112 -18.82 14.32 -2.65
C ALA A 112 -17.38 14.88 -2.73
N HIS A 113 -16.85 15.30 -1.58
CA HIS A 113 -15.50 15.87 -1.45
C HIS A 113 -14.53 14.80 -0.96
N PHE A 114 -13.64 14.37 -1.85
CA PHE A 114 -12.73 13.25 -1.60
C PHE A 114 -11.92 13.41 -0.30
N THR A 115 -11.30 14.58 -0.07
CA THR A 115 -10.44 14.80 1.09
C THR A 115 -11.20 14.70 2.41
N ASP A 116 -12.44 15.17 2.45
CA ASP A 116 -13.26 15.15 3.66
C ASP A 116 -13.77 13.74 3.95
N LEU A 117 -14.25 13.04 2.92
CA LEU A 117 -14.71 11.66 3.02
C LEU A 117 -13.57 10.69 3.34
N GLU A 118 -12.38 10.88 2.75
CA GLU A 118 -11.19 10.10 3.08
C GLU A 118 -10.78 10.32 4.54
N ARG A 119 -10.82 11.58 5.02
CA ARG A 119 -10.51 11.90 6.42
C ARG A 119 -11.51 11.25 7.39
N GLU A 120 -12.79 11.25 7.04
CA GLU A 120 -13.84 10.61 7.85
C GLU A 120 -13.71 9.08 7.84
N TYR A 121 -13.43 8.48 6.68
CA TYR A 121 -13.34 7.03 6.53
C TYR A 121 -12.04 6.44 7.08
N ARG A 122 -10.92 7.17 7.03
CA ARG A 122 -9.59 6.70 7.45
C ARG A 122 -9.56 5.91 8.76
N PRO A 123 -10.12 6.39 9.90
CA PRO A 123 -10.11 5.61 11.14
C PRO A 123 -10.90 4.29 11.06
N ILE A 124 -11.89 4.18 10.18
CA ILE A 124 -12.64 2.94 9.94
C ILE A 124 -11.80 1.99 9.09
N GLY A 125 -11.21 2.52 8.01
CA GLY A 125 -10.32 1.78 7.12
C GLY A 125 -9.10 1.22 7.85
N ASP A 126 -8.45 2.01 8.71
CA ASP A 126 -7.30 1.59 9.51
C ASP A 126 -7.67 0.47 10.49
N ARG A 127 -8.83 0.57 11.14
CA ARG A 127 -9.33 -0.47 12.04
C ARG A 127 -9.64 -1.78 11.31
N ARG A 128 -10.35 -1.71 10.19
CA ARG A 128 -10.66 -2.90 9.36
C ARG A 128 -9.40 -3.57 8.83
N ARG A 129 -8.39 -2.77 8.45
CA ARG A 129 -7.08 -3.29 8.03
C ARG A 129 -6.41 -4.02 9.18
N GLU A 130 -6.35 -3.42 10.37
CA GLU A 130 -5.80 -4.08 11.56
C GLU A 130 -6.55 -5.38 11.89
N GLU A 131 -7.88 -5.39 11.85
CA GLU A 131 -8.72 -6.58 12.07
C GLU A 131 -8.40 -7.71 11.09
N GLU A 132 -8.23 -7.40 9.80
CA GLU A 132 -7.81 -8.36 8.78
C GLU A 132 -6.41 -8.90 9.07
N GLU A 133 -5.44 -8.04 9.37
CA GLU A 133 -4.07 -8.48 9.69
C GLU A 133 -4.04 -9.42 10.91
N ARG A 134 -4.88 -9.14 11.91
CA ARG A 134 -5.08 -9.98 13.11
C ARG A 134 -5.79 -11.29 12.79
N ARG A 135 -6.77 -11.26 11.89
CA ARG A 135 -7.44 -12.48 11.40
C ARG A 135 -6.43 -13.39 10.69
N ARG A 136 -5.61 -12.83 9.79
CA ARG A 136 -4.54 -13.57 9.09
C ARG A 136 -3.55 -14.21 10.05
N GLU A 137 -3.13 -13.49 11.10
CA GLU A 137 -2.23 -14.03 12.12
C GLU A 137 -2.78 -15.29 12.80
N ARG A 138 -4.09 -15.30 13.09
CA ARG A 138 -4.79 -16.43 13.72
C ARG A 138 -5.05 -17.58 12.75
N GLU A 139 -5.44 -17.28 11.51
CA GLU A 139 -5.96 -18.29 10.57
C GLU A 139 -4.89 -18.86 9.62
N ILE A 140 -3.87 -18.08 9.28
CA ILE A 140 -2.82 -18.48 8.34
C ILE A 140 -1.56 -18.84 9.13
N ARG A 141 -1.02 -20.05 8.92
CA ARG A 141 0.19 -20.53 9.61
C ARG A 141 1.50 -19.94 9.08
N ALA A 142 1.53 -19.53 7.82
CA ALA A 142 2.72 -18.92 7.21
C ALA A 142 3.11 -17.63 7.94
N ARG A 143 4.40 -17.29 7.91
CA ARG A 143 4.96 -16.13 8.59
C ARG A 143 5.85 -15.33 7.65
N CYS A 144 5.79 -14.01 7.76
CA CYS A 144 6.53 -13.07 6.93
C CYS A 144 8.05 -13.20 7.11
N LEU A 145 8.48 -13.59 8.31
CA LEU A 145 9.87 -13.77 8.69
C LEU A 145 10.09 -15.23 9.05
N THR A 146 11.28 -15.76 8.73
CA THR A 146 11.66 -17.10 9.17
C THR A 146 11.71 -17.19 10.69
N VAL A 147 11.55 -18.42 11.21
CA VAL A 147 11.66 -18.71 12.66
C VAL A 147 13.02 -18.29 13.21
N VAL A 148 14.08 -18.46 12.42
CA VAL A 148 15.45 -18.05 12.79
C VAL A 148 15.54 -16.53 12.94
N CYS A 149 14.98 -15.78 12.00
CA CYS A 149 14.94 -14.32 12.09
C CYS A 149 14.12 -13.84 13.29
N ALA A 150 12.93 -14.38 13.50
CA ALA A 150 12.08 -14.00 14.63
C ALA A 150 12.76 -14.29 15.99
N ALA A 151 13.42 -15.45 16.13
CA ALA A 151 14.16 -15.79 17.34
C ALA A 151 15.35 -14.84 17.58
N ALA A 152 16.12 -14.52 16.54
CA ALA A 152 17.21 -13.55 16.62
C ALA A 152 16.71 -12.15 17.06
N LEU A 153 15.57 -11.71 16.54
CA LEU A 153 14.98 -10.43 16.92
C LEU A 153 14.53 -10.43 18.38
N HIS A 154 13.92 -11.51 18.86
CA HIS A 154 13.58 -11.66 20.28
C HIS A 154 14.80 -11.60 21.20
N GLU A 155 15.90 -12.27 20.84
CA GLU A 155 17.16 -12.23 21.61
C GLU A 155 17.73 -10.80 21.70
N LEU A 156 17.55 -10.01 20.63
CA LEU A 156 17.94 -8.60 20.60
C LEU A 156 16.97 -7.66 21.35
N GLY A 157 15.87 -8.19 21.89
CA GLY A 157 14.91 -7.46 22.71
C GLY A 157 13.66 -7.00 21.95
N ALA A 158 13.38 -7.53 20.76
CA ALA A 158 12.14 -7.25 20.05
C ALA A 158 10.95 -7.93 20.73
N VAL A 159 9.85 -7.20 20.84
CA VAL A 159 8.55 -7.71 21.31
C VAL A 159 7.58 -7.63 20.14
N PHE A 160 7.24 -8.79 19.57
CA PHE A 160 6.27 -8.85 18.47
C PHE A 160 4.88 -8.54 18.97
N ASP A 161 4.27 -7.56 18.32
CA ASP A 161 2.86 -7.24 18.46
C ASP A 161 2.03 -8.01 17.42
N LEU A 162 2.52 -8.12 16.18
CA LEU A 162 1.86 -8.83 15.09
C LEU A 162 2.89 -9.59 14.25
N HIS A 163 2.59 -10.83 13.87
CA HIS A 163 3.37 -11.59 12.90
C HIS A 163 2.49 -12.55 12.09
N ASN A 164 2.10 -12.13 10.89
CA ASN A 164 1.34 -12.96 9.94
C ASN A 164 2.16 -13.27 8.68
N ASP A 165 1.52 -13.77 7.64
CA ASP A 165 2.16 -14.22 6.39
C ASP A 165 2.76 -13.08 5.56
N ARG A 166 2.30 -11.84 5.74
CA ARG A 166 2.69 -10.67 4.91
C ARG A 166 3.44 -9.60 5.68
N MET A 167 3.25 -9.52 6.99
CA MET A 167 3.77 -8.46 7.82
C MET A 167 4.21 -8.97 9.20
N ALA A 168 5.25 -8.33 9.73
CA ALA A 168 5.58 -8.36 11.14
C ALA A 168 5.64 -6.92 11.69
N ARG A 169 5.08 -6.71 12.88
CA ARG A 169 5.19 -5.47 13.66
C ARG A 169 5.71 -5.82 15.05
N PHE A 170 6.75 -5.14 15.48
CA PHE A 170 7.36 -5.37 16.79
C PHE A 170 7.91 -4.07 17.36
N ASP A 171 7.97 -4.00 18.68
CA ASP A 171 8.59 -2.89 19.39
C ASP A 171 10.00 -3.26 19.83
N LEU A 172 10.90 -2.27 19.74
CA LEU A 172 12.28 -2.37 20.18
C LEU A 172 12.66 -1.08 20.91
N PHE A 173 12.80 -1.15 22.23
CA PHE A 173 13.16 0.00 23.09
C PHE A 173 12.31 1.26 22.81
N GLY A 174 10.99 1.09 22.71
CA GLY A 174 10.03 2.17 22.45
C GLY A 174 9.96 2.65 21.00
N SER A 175 10.70 2.02 20.08
CA SER A 175 10.59 2.27 18.63
C SER A 175 9.78 1.15 17.99
N SER A 176 8.72 1.50 17.26
CA SER A 176 7.95 0.52 16.49
C SER A 176 8.63 0.21 15.17
N TRP A 177 8.75 -1.07 14.85
CA TRP A 177 9.29 -1.58 13.59
C TRP A 177 8.19 -2.30 12.83
N ARG A 178 8.19 -2.13 11.51
CA ARG A 178 7.29 -2.85 10.61
C ARG A 178 8.09 -3.44 9.46
N VAL A 179 7.89 -4.73 9.21
CA VAL A 179 8.47 -5.45 8.09
C VAL A 179 7.34 -6.04 7.27
N ARG A 180 7.33 -5.82 5.96
CA ARG A 180 6.26 -6.28 5.08
C ARG A 180 6.77 -6.79 3.74
N ARG A 181 6.04 -7.72 3.15
CA ARG A 181 6.24 -8.13 1.75
C ARG A 181 5.55 -7.13 0.83
N SER A 182 6.27 -6.65 -0.18
CA SER A 182 5.77 -5.76 -1.22
C SER A 182 6.24 -6.32 -2.56
N ASP A 183 5.38 -7.09 -3.23
CA ASP A 183 5.75 -7.91 -4.37
C ASP A 183 6.93 -8.85 -4.00
N THR A 184 8.06 -8.77 -4.71
CA THR A 184 9.28 -9.56 -4.46
C THR A 184 10.18 -8.99 -3.36
N MET A 185 9.87 -7.79 -2.86
CA MET A 185 10.71 -7.05 -1.92
C MET A 185 10.27 -7.24 -0.46
N THR A 186 11.23 -7.20 0.44
CA THR A 186 11.01 -7.09 1.89
C THR A 186 11.27 -5.66 2.30
N VAL A 187 10.23 -4.96 2.73
CA VAL A 187 10.31 -3.54 3.12
C VAL A 187 10.34 -3.44 4.64
N THR A 188 11.27 -2.66 5.17
CA THR A 188 11.37 -2.34 6.60
C THR A 188 11.18 -0.86 6.84
N ASP A 189 10.24 -0.53 7.72
CA ASP A 189 9.94 0.81 8.21
C ASP A 189 10.17 0.87 9.73
N CYS A 190 10.53 2.04 10.25
CA CYS A 190 10.69 2.29 11.69
C CYS A 190 9.98 3.59 12.11
N GLY A 191 9.40 3.61 13.30
CA GLY A 191 8.68 4.75 13.86
C GLY A 191 7.46 5.14 13.02
N GLN A 192 7.31 6.44 12.72
CA GLN A 192 6.22 7.01 11.94
C GLN A 192 6.32 6.68 10.44
N ASN A 193 6.44 5.40 10.09
CA ASN A 193 6.63 4.91 8.72
C ASN A 193 7.89 5.48 8.04
N ARG A 194 8.98 5.69 8.80
CA ARG A 194 10.26 6.06 8.21
C ARG A 194 10.83 4.84 7.51
N PHE A 195 10.83 4.90 6.18
CA PHE A 195 11.39 3.86 5.33
C PHE A 195 12.88 3.70 5.61
N LEU A 196 13.31 2.47 5.94
CA LEU A 196 14.71 2.14 6.18
C LEU A 196 15.29 1.33 5.02
N SER A 197 14.56 0.30 4.58
CA SER A 197 15.04 -0.58 3.52
C SER A 197 13.95 -1.21 2.67
N SER A 198 14.33 -1.58 1.44
CA SER A 198 13.60 -2.49 0.56
C SER A 198 14.62 -3.44 -0.06
N ILE A 199 14.55 -4.72 0.29
CA ILE A 199 15.60 -5.69 -0.06
C ILE A 199 14.99 -6.97 -0.64
N ARG A 200 15.60 -7.47 -1.72
CA ARG A 200 15.45 -8.85 -2.19
C ARG A 200 16.81 -9.49 -2.48
N PRO A 201 16.97 -10.81 -2.28
CA PRO A 201 15.95 -11.76 -1.81
C PRO A 201 15.68 -11.64 -0.30
N ALA A 202 14.60 -12.30 0.15
CA ALA A 202 14.17 -12.33 1.54
C ALA A 202 15.27 -12.65 2.55
N ALA A 203 16.15 -13.60 2.23
CA ALA A 203 17.24 -14.02 3.11
C ALA A 203 18.22 -12.87 3.41
N VAL A 204 18.55 -12.05 2.40
CA VAL A 204 19.41 -10.87 2.58
C VAL A 204 18.71 -9.82 3.43
N ALA A 205 17.40 -9.62 3.23
CA ALA A 205 16.61 -8.69 4.01
C ALA A 205 16.55 -9.07 5.50
N GLU A 206 16.41 -10.36 5.81
CA GLU A 206 16.36 -10.84 7.19
C GLU A 206 17.72 -10.71 7.90
N CYS A 207 18.84 -11.00 7.23
CA CYS A 207 20.17 -10.74 7.79
C CYS A 207 20.40 -9.24 8.04
N TRP A 208 20.01 -8.39 7.08
CA TRP A 208 20.07 -6.93 7.24
C TRP A 208 19.22 -6.45 8.43
N LEU A 209 18.00 -6.98 8.57
CA LEU A 209 17.07 -6.62 9.65
C LEU A 209 17.66 -6.95 11.02
N VAL A 210 18.23 -8.15 11.19
CA VAL A 210 18.89 -8.55 12.44
C VAL A 210 20.08 -7.63 12.75
N ALA A 211 20.86 -7.26 11.73
CA ALA A 211 21.98 -6.32 11.89
C ALA A 211 21.50 -4.93 12.32
N ALA A 212 20.48 -4.38 11.66
CA ALA A 212 19.91 -3.07 11.97
C ALA A 212 19.30 -3.00 13.38
N VAL A 213 18.53 -4.02 13.76
CA VAL A 213 17.92 -4.14 15.09
C VAL A 213 18.99 -4.30 16.16
N GLY A 214 20.01 -5.13 15.93
CA GLY A 214 21.07 -5.34 16.92
C GLY A 214 21.97 -4.11 17.09
N GLN A 215 22.28 -3.39 16.01
CA GLN A 215 22.99 -2.09 16.11
C GLN A 215 22.19 -1.08 16.94
N ARG A 216 20.86 -1.01 16.74
CA ARG A 216 19.99 -0.16 17.56
C ARG A 216 19.97 -0.61 19.02
N ALA A 217 19.87 -1.92 19.27
CA ALA A 217 19.90 -2.48 20.62
C ALA A 217 21.20 -2.13 21.37
N ARG A 218 22.36 -2.24 20.69
CA ARG A 218 23.65 -1.83 21.24
C ARG A 218 23.68 -0.36 21.60
N GLN A 219 23.24 0.50 20.67
CA GLN A 219 23.22 1.95 20.87
C GLN A 219 22.38 2.33 22.10
N VAL A 220 21.19 1.75 22.25
CA VAL A 220 20.31 1.99 23.41
C VAL A 220 20.94 1.49 24.72
N ARG A 221 21.67 0.37 24.66
CA ARG A 221 22.40 -0.19 25.81
C ARG A 221 23.72 0.54 26.11
N GLY A 222 24.09 1.56 25.33
CA GLY A 222 25.34 2.30 25.51
C GLY A 222 26.60 1.50 25.14
N LEU A 223 26.47 0.42 24.36
CA LEU A 223 27.60 -0.40 23.95
C LEU A 223 28.34 0.23 22.75
N PRO A 224 29.67 0.07 22.64
CA PRO A 224 30.43 0.55 21.49
C PRO A 224 29.92 -0.02 20.16
N PRO A 225 30.03 0.72 19.04
CA PRO A 225 29.70 0.18 17.73
C PRO A 225 30.63 -0.99 17.39
N VAL A 226 30.08 -2.00 16.71
CA VAL A 226 30.86 -3.10 16.13
C VAL A 226 31.39 -2.62 14.78
N PRO A 227 32.64 -2.98 14.38
CA PRO A 227 33.11 -2.76 13.02
C PRO A 227 32.12 -3.33 12.00
N ASP A 228 31.75 -2.54 11.01
CA ASP A 228 30.78 -2.91 9.97
C ASP A 228 31.44 -3.51 8.73
N ASP A 229 32.75 -3.79 8.78
CA ASP A 229 33.48 -4.41 7.67
C ASP A 229 32.83 -5.73 7.26
N PRO A 230 32.55 -5.92 5.96
CA PRO A 230 31.88 -7.11 5.49
C PRO A 230 32.84 -8.31 5.50
N VAL A 231 32.34 -9.54 5.72
CA VAL A 231 33.21 -10.75 5.69
C VAL A 231 33.64 -11.07 4.26
N VAL A 232 32.77 -10.77 3.30
CA VAL A 232 33.02 -10.90 1.86
C VAL A 232 32.67 -9.57 1.20
N PRO A 233 33.29 -9.19 0.07
CA PRO A 233 32.93 -7.96 -0.63
C PRO A 233 31.41 -7.89 -0.86
N ALA A 234 30.78 -6.88 -0.26
CA ALA A 234 29.37 -6.59 -0.50
C ALA A 234 29.24 -5.86 -1.84
N PRO A 235 28.17 -6.09 -2.63
CA PRO A 235 27.90 -5.29 -3.80
C PRO A 235 27.89 -3.79 -3.48
N ASP A 236 28.51 -3.00 -4.35
CA ASP A 236 28.65 -1.56 -4.17
C ASP A 236 27.29 -0.86 -4.12
N LEU A 237 27.18 0.07 -3.17
CA LEU A 237 26.04 0.95 -3.03
C LEU A 237 26.26 2.24 -3.83
N LYS A 238 25.30 2.57 -4.68
CA LYS A 238 25.24 3.81 -5.47
C LYS A 238 24.17 4.74 -4.94
N PRO A 239 24.35 6.06 -5.02
CA PRO A 239 23.31 7.03 -4.67
C PRO A 239 22.04 6.86 -5.52
N MET A 240 20.87 6.93 -4.89
CA MET A 240 19.54 6.79 -5.53
C MET A 240 18.69 8.07 -5.43
N GLY A 241 19.12 9.07 -4.66
CA GLY A 241 18.38 10.30 -4.37
C GLY A 241 18.27 10.54 -2.86
N ALA A 242 17.28 11.34 -2.45
CA ALA A 242 17.01 11.62 -1.04
C ALA A 242 15.72 10.92 -0.55
N GLY A 243 15.67 10.63 0.74
CA GLY A 243 14.51 10.14 1.46
C GLY A 243 13.51 11.24 1.75
N VAL A 244 12.37 10.87 2.33
CA VAL A 244 11.27 11.80 2.66
C VAL A 244 11.73 12.91 3.62
N PHE A 245 12.69 12.63 4.50
CA PHE A 245 13.26 13.62 5.42
C PHE A 245 14.66 14.11 4.97
N GLY A 246 14.96 13.99 3.68
CA GLY A 246 16.22 14.46 3.09
C GLY A 246 17.43 13.55 3.29
N GLU A 247 17.26 12.37 3.89
CA GLU A 247 18.38 11.46 4.12
C GLU A 247 18.91 10.86 2.81
N PRO A 248 20.22 10.58 2.69
CA PRO A 248 20.76 9.95 1.49
C PRO A 248 20.17 8.55 1.30
N ARG A 249 19.80 8.22 0.06
CA ARG A 249 19.36 6.89 -0.34
C ARG A 249 20.40 6.20 -1.19
N TRP A 250 20.48 4.89 -1.02
CA TRP A 250 21.48 4.04 -1.64
C TRP A 250 20.83 2.83 -2.30
N THR A 251 21.38 2.37 -3.41
CA THR A 251 20.96 1.15 -4.10
C THR A 251 22.13 0.35 -4.65
N THR A 252 22.00 -0.97 -4.71
CA THR A 252 22.95 -1.82 -5.44
C THR A 252 22.73 -1.76 -6.95
N SER A 253 23.75 -2.13 -7.73
CA SER A 253 23.64 -2.40 -9.17
C SER A 253 23.63 -3.92 -9.40
N GLY A 254 22.46 -4.50 -9.55
CA GLY A 254 22.31 -5.96 -9.74
C GLY A 254 21.85 -6.67 -8.47
N GLU A 255 22.05 -7.99 -8.43
CA GLU A 255 21.62 -8.84 -7.32
C GLU A 255 22.68 -8.92 -6.20
N PRO A 256 22.27 -8.92 -4.92
CA PRO A 256 20.92 -8.64 -4.42
C PRO A 256 20.50 -7.20 -4.70
N VAL A 257 19.20 -6.98 -4.98
CA VAL A 257 18.63 -5.63 -5.08
C VAL A 257 18.34 -5.11 -3.67
N VAL A 258 19.08 -4.08 -3.28
CA VAL A 258 19.02 -3.48 -1.95
C VAL A 258 18.78 -2.00 -2.12
N GLN A 259 17.77 -1.44 -1.44
CA GLN A 259 17.57 0.00 -1.32
C GLN A 259 17.57 0.37 0.15
N LEU A 260 18.39 1.37 0.53
CA LEU A 260 18.62 1.77 1.92
C LEU A 260 18.45 3.27 2.08
N THR A 261 18.07 3.71 3.27
CA THR A 261 17.94 5.14 3.62
C THR A 261 18.74 5.45 4.87
N GLY A 262 19.66 6.42 4.76
CA GLY A 262 20.53 6.87 5.84
C GLY A 262 21.72 5.94 6.11
N ASP A 263 22.71 6.48 6.82
CA ASP A 263 23.99 5.81 7.04
C ASP A 263 23.85 4.59 7.95
N ASP A 264 22.93 4.62 8.91
CA ASP A 264 22.67 3.49 9.81
C ASP A 264 22.25 2.24 9.02
N ALA A 265 21.38 2.41 8.01
CA ALA A 265 20.94 1.32 7.14
C ALA A 265 22.10 0.76 6.30
N VAL A 266 23.02 1.63 5.85
CA VAL A 266 24.23 1.25 5.11
C VAL A 266 25.20 0.45 5.99
N ARG A 267 25.43 0.90 7.23
CA ARG A 267 26.28 0.16 8.18
C ARG A 267 25.71 -1.21 8.52
N ALA A 268 24.39 -1.31 8.70
CA ALA A 268 23.73 -2.60 8.90
C ALA A 268 23.91 -3.53 7.69
N TYR A 269 23.86 -2.99 6.46
CA TYR A 269 24.10 -3.75 5.24
C TYR A 269 25.52 -4.30 5.17
N ARG A 270 26.53 -3.45 5.38
CA ARG A 270 27.94 -3.88 5.39
C ARG A 270 28.20 -4.93 6.48
N LEU A 271 27.68 -4.70 7.69
CA LEU A 271 27.78 -5.68 8.77
C LEU A 271 27.11 -7.02 8.41
N SER A 272 25.95 -7.00 7.76
CA SER A 272 25.24 -8.24 7.43
C SER A 272 25.84 -9.01 6.25
N ALA A 273 26.67 -8.37 5.42
CA ALA A 273 27.16 -8.97 4.19
C ALA A 273 28.08 -10.18 4.46
N GLY A 274 27.68 -11.34 3.91
CA GLY A 274 28.38 -12.61 4.07
C GLY A 274 28.24 -13.26 5.45
N ARG A 275 27.36 -12.75 6.32
CA ARG A 275 27.15 -13.30 7.66
C ARG A 275 25.79 -13.99 7.79
N SER A 276 25.76 -15.06 8.58
CA SER A 276 24.52 -15.67 9.07
C SER A 276 23.91 -14.82 10.20
N MET A 277 22.60 -14.96 10.43
CA MET A 277 21.92 -14.26 11.53
C MET A 277 22.53 -14.59 12.89
N THR A 278 22.93 -15.84 13.13
CA THR A 278 23.57 -16.27 14.37
C THR A 278 24.90 -15.57 14.60
N GLU A 279 25.73 -15.40 13.56
CA GLU A 279 26.98 -14.64 13.67
C GLU A 279 26.73 -13.16 13.96
N ILE A 280 25.74 -12.57 13.29
CA ILE A 280 25.34 -11.18 13.51
C ILE A 280 24.89 -10.96 14.96
N VAL A 281 24.03 -11.82 15.49
CA VAL A 281 23.56 -11.74 16.88
C VAL A 281 24.73 -11.87 17.86
N ARG A 282 25.62 -12.85 17.65
CA ARG A 282 26.81 -13.04 18.51
C ARG A 282 27.70 -11.79 18.53
N LEU A 283 27.95 -11.18 17.37
CA LEU A 283 28.73 -9.96 17.28
C LEU A 283 28.04 -8.80 18.00
N LEU A 284 26.72 -8.65 17.83
CA LEU A 284 25.98 -7.52 18.37
C LEU A 284 25.66 -7.63 19.86
N THR A 285 25.74 -8.83 20.43
CA THR A 285 25.53 -9.09 21.86
C THR A 285 26.85 -9.19 22.65
N ALA A 286 27.99 -9.28 21.98
CA ALA A 286 29.30 -9.26 22.64
C ALA A 286 29.53 -7.91 23.36
N GLY A 287 29.87 -7.98 24.65
CA GLY A 287 30.12 -6.83 25.53
C GLY A 287 31.40 -6.08 25.17
#